data_AF-A0A1V5FZ96-F1
#
_entry.id   AF-A0A1V5FZ96-F1
#
_cell.length_a   1.000
_cell.length_b   1.000
_cell.length_c   1.000
_cell.angle_alpha   90.00
_cell.angle_beta   90.00
_cell.angle_gamma   90.00
#
_symmetry.space_group_name_H-M   'P 1'
#
loop_
_entity.id
_entity.type
_entity.pdbx_description
1 polymer ?
#
loop_
_entity_poly.entity_id
_entity_poly.type
_entity_poly.pdbx_seq_one_letter_code
_entity_poly.pdbx_strand_id
1 'polypeptide(L)'
;MPFEKRSRRRPTQDLLRLALAGALLFCAPIVLAQAAKIGYVDMQRLIDSAPHVRDARLRLQREFATRDDLLSQDRSRLAQLQQRLDTLPADSPETNGETLQAEINALKRSITRTSERLRSELESRSSEEVERAWPQINEAVIDYANEQGFDLILPGPVVFANDRVDVTEQVLERLQATAEDSQQP
;
A
#
# COMPACT_ATOMS: atom_id res chain seq x y z
N MET A 1 -91.67 -12.30 -25.60
CA MET A 1 -90.31 -12.79 -25.30
C MET A 1 -89.31 -12.01 -26.14
N PRO A 2 -88.20 -11.49 -25.58
CA PRO A 2 -87.30 -10.57 -26.27
C PRO A 2 -86.25 -11.32 -27.09
N PHE A 3 -85.87 -10.79 -28.25
CA PHE A 3 -84.75 -11.28 -29.05
C PHE A 3 -83.49 -10.48 -28.71
N GLU A 4 -82.56 -11.13 -27.99
CA GLU A 4 -81.20 -10.63 -27.74
C GLU A 4 -80.40 -10.55 -29.03
N LYS A 5 -79.85 -9.36 -29.29
CA LYS A 5 -79.01 -9.06 -30.45
C LYS A 5 -77.56 -9.50 -30.14
N ARG A 6 -77.18 -10.72 -30.55
CA ARG A 6 -75.78 -11.18 -30.47
C ARG A 6 -74.89 -10.39 -31.43
N SER A 7 -73.97 -9.60 -30.88
CA SER A 7 -72.97 -8.86 -31.65
C SER A 7 -71.95 -9.82 -32.27
N ARG A 8 -71.84 -9.81 -33.60
CA ARG A 8 -70.82 -10.56 -34.35
C ARG A 8 -69.46 -9.86 -34.16
N ARG A 9 -68.58 -10.41 -33.34
CA ARG A 9 -67.16 -10.01 -33.30
C ARG A 9 -66.51 -10.35 -34.65
N ARG A 10 -65.80 -9.39 -35.25
CA ARG A 10 -65.16 -9.53 -36.56
C ARG A 10 -63.75 -10.10 -36.37
N PRO A 11 -63.47 -11.35 -36.79
CA PRO A 11 -62.21 -12.05 -36.49
C PRO A 11 -60.96 -11.39 -37.10
N THR A 12 -61.14 -10.58 -38.16
CA THR A 12 -60.04 -9.86 -38.81
C THR A 12 -59.47 -8.72 -37.96
N GLN A 13 -60.25 -8.15 -37.03
CA GLN A 13 -59.76 -7.12 -36.11
C GLN A 13 -58.94 -7.72 -34.97
N ASP A 14 -59.24 -8.97 -34.57
CA ASP A 14 -58.51 -9.65 -33.50
C ASP A 14 -57.15 -10.16 -33.99
N LEU A 15 -57.04 -10.57 -35.27
CA LEU A 15 -55.76 -10.92 -35.90
C LEU A 15 -54.83 -9.71 -36.08
N LEU A 16 -55.37 -8.55 -36.47
CA LEU A 16 -54.63 -7.30 -36.59
C LEU A 16 -54.12 -6.78 -35.24
N ARG A 17 -54.92 -6.96 -34.18
CA ARG A 17 -54.52 -6.65 -32.80
C ARG A 17 -53.44 -7.60 -32.28
N LEU A 18 -53.52 -8.89 -32.60
CA LEU A 18 -52.48 -9.86 -32.25
C LEU A 18 -51.15 -9.56 -32.98
N ALA A 19 -51.20 -9.19 -34.26
CA ALA A 19 -50.02 -8.83 -35.03
C ALA A 19 -49.36 -7.53 -34.52
N LEU A 20 -50.16 -6.52 -34.17
CA LEU A 20 -49.65 -5.27 -33.61
C LEU A 20 -49.08 -5.45 -32.19
N ALA A 21 -49.68 -6.32 -31.38
CA ALA A 21 -49.17 -6.70 -30.05
C ALA A 21 -47.86 -7.50 -30.13
N GLY A 22 -47.71 -8.36 -31.15
CA GLY A 22 -46.46 -9.09 -31.41
C GLY A 22 -45.31 -8.19 -31.88
N ALA A 23 -45.60 -7.15 -32.68
CA ALA A 23 -44.60 -6.19 -33.16
C ALA A 23 -44.07 -5.26 -32.04
N LEU A 24 -44.90 -4.92 -31.04
CA LEU A 24 -44.46 -4.14 -29.87
C LEU A 24 -43.54 -4.94 -28.93
N LEU A 25 -43.67 -6.27 -28.88
CA LEU A 25 -42.83 -7.15 -28.05
C LEU A 25 -41.40 -7.31 -28.59
N PHE A 26 -41.17 -7.05 -29.88
CA PHE A 26 -39.85 -7.19 -30.50
C PHE A 26 -38.98 -5.92 -30.44
N CYS A 27 -39.56 -4.80 -29.98
CA CYS A 27 -38.89 -3.50 -29.89
C CYS A 27 -38.57 -3.12 -28.42
N ALA A 28 -38.33 -4.11 -27.56
CA ALA A 28 -37.81 -3.83 -26.23
C ALA A 28 -36.37 -3.32 -26.37
N PRO A 29 -36.04 -2.11 -25.90
CA PRO A 29 -34.66 -1.66 -25.89
C PRO A 29 -33.87 -2.62 -25.00
N ILE A 30 -32.84 -3.25 -25.59
CA ILE A 30 -31.83 -3.96 -24.81
C ILE A 30 -31.08 -2.86 -24.05
N VAL A 31 -31.49 -2.62 -22.81
CA VAL A 31 -30.71 -1.79 -21.89
C VAL A 31 -29.48 -2.62 -21.52
N LEU A 32 -28.42 -2.49 -22.33
CA LEU A 32 -27.08 -2.86 -21.89
C LEU A 32 -26.73 -1.90 -20.77
N ALA A 33 -26.91 -2.33 -19.53
CA ALA A 33 -26.30 -1.67 -18.40
C ALA A 33 -24.79 -1.63 -18.69
N GLN A 34 -24.23 -0.45 -18.89
CA GLN A 34 -22.78 -0.27 -18.91
C GLN A 34 -22.29 -0.73 -17.53
N ALA A 35 -21.68 -1.91 -17.49
CA ALA A 35 -21.09 -2.42 -16.27
C ALA A 35 -19.96 -1.47 -15.88
N ALA A 36 -20.03 -0.89 -14.68
CA ALA A 36 -19.01 0.00 -14.17
C ALA A 36 -17.65 -0.71 -14.20
N LYS A 37 -16.64 -0.05 -14.78
CA LYS A 37 -15.28 -0.57 -14.84
C LYS A 37 -14.58 -0.21 -13.53
N ILE A 38 -14.50 -1.21 -12.64
CA ILE A 38 -13.91 -1.07 -11.30
C ILE A 38 -12.53 -1.72 -11.31
N GLY A 39 -11.54 -1.00 -10.80
CA GLY A 39 -10.17 -1.47 -10.59
C GLY A 39 -9.84 -1.57 -9.11
N TYR A 40 -8.82 -2.37 -8.81
CA TYR A 40 -8.21 -2.52 -7.50
C TYR A 40 -6.74 -2.12 -7.59
N VAL A 41 -6.23 -1.45 -6.55
CA VAL A 41 -4.80 -1.18 -6.46
C VAL A 41 -4.29 -1.41 -5.04
N ASP A 42 -3.18 -2.13 -4.95
CA ASP A 42 -2.42 -2.26 -3.71
C ASP A 42 -1.47 -1.06 -3.56
N MET A 43 -1.96 -0.04 -2.87
CA MET A 43 -1.18 1.17 -2.60
C MET A 43 0.08 0.88 -1.79
N GLN A 44 0.08 -0.10 -0.90
CA GLN A 44 1.26 -0.44 -0.11
C GLN A 44 2.35 -1.00 -1.02
N ARG A 45 1.99 -1.90 -1.92
CA ARG A 45 2.91 -2.46 -2.91
C ARG A 45 3.45 -1.38 -3.85
N LEU A 46 2.62 -0.43 -4.30
CA LEU A 46 3.07 0.68 -5.13
C LEU A 46 4.11 1.54 -4.41
N ILE A 47 3.88 1.88 -3.14
CA ILE A 47 4.82 2.68 -2.33
C ILE A 47 6.13 1.94 -2.11
N ASP A 48 6.06 0.68 -1.67
CA ASP A 48 7.26 -0.12 -1.39
C ASP A 48 8.11 -0.38 -2.64
N SER A 49 7.45 -0.42 -3.81
CA SER A 49 8.09 -0.70 -5.09
C SER A 49 8.47 0.55 -5.87
N ALA A 50 7.99 1.73 -5.47
CA ALA A 50 8.27 2.99 -6.14
C ALA A 50 9.79 3.24 -6.20
N PRO A 51 10.34 3.60 -7.38
CA PRO A 51 11.78 3.76 -7.57
C PRO A 51 12.42 4.71 -6.54
N HIS A 52 11.79 5.85 -6.30
CA HIS A 52 12.29 6.84 -5.35
C HIS A 52 12.38 6.30 -3.91
N VAL A 53 11.34 5.58 -3.46
CA VAL A 53 11.29 4.97 -2.12
C VAL A 53 12.33 3.87 -1.99
N ARG A 54 12.48 3.02 -3.01
CA ARG A 54 13.50 1.95 -3.02
C ARG A 54 14.91 2.52 -2.95
N ASP A 55 15.22 3.52 -3.75
CA ASP A 55 16.53 4.16 -3.77
C ASP A 55 16.82 4.88 -2.44
N ALA A 56 15.83 5.59 -1.91
CA ALA A 56 15.95 6.24 -0.60
C ALA A 56 16.19 5.20 0.51
N ARG A 57 15.47 4.08 0.51
CA ARG A 57 15.66 2.98 1.45
C ARG A 57 17.08 2.41 1.38
N LEU A 58 17.63 2.19 0.18
CA LEU A 58 19.01 1.74 0.00
C LEU A 58 20.04 2.77 0.50
N ARG A 59 19.81 4.07 0.26
CA ARG A 59 20.67 5.14 0.80
C ARG A 59 20.63 5.16 2.33
N LEU A 60 19.43 5.13 2.92
CA LEU A 60 19.24 5.10 4.36
C LEU A 60 19.90 3.88 5.00
N GLN A 61 19.76 2.70 4.39
CA GLN A 61 20.39 1.48 4.88
C GLN A 61 21.92 1.62 4.98
N ARG A 62 22.57 2.19 3.96
CA ARG A 62 24.03 2.42 3.98
C ARG A 62 24.44 3.44 5.04
N GLU A 63 23.69 4.53 5.18
CA GLU A 63 24.00 5.57 6.16
C GLU A 63 23.86 5.08 7.60
N PHE A 64 22.82 4.28 7.87
CA PHE A 64 22.55 3.75 9.21
C PHE A 64 23.38 2.53 9.56
N ALA A 65 23.86 1.76 8.58
CA ALA A 65 24.73 0.60 8.82
C ALA A 65 25.96 0.96 9.69
N THR A 66 26.65 2.04 9.34
CA THR A 66 27.82 2.51 10.10
C THR A 66 27.46 2.85 11.56
N ARG A 67 26.27 3.41 11.79
CA ARG A 67 25.83 3.79 13.14
C ARG A 67 25.37 2.57 13.95
N ASP A 68 24.79 1.57 13.29
CA ASP A 68 24.42 0.31 13.92
C ASP A 68 25.67 -0.50 14.31
N ASP A 69 26.72 -0.49 13.49
CA ASP A 69 28.01 -1.10 13.80
C ASP A 69 28.63 -0.49 15.07
N LEU A 70 28.61 0.83 15.20
CA LEU A 70 29.08 1.52 16.41
C LEU A 70 28.25 1.12 17.64
N LEU A 71 26.92 1.05 17.50
CA LEU A 71 26.04 0.61 18.59
C LEU A 71 26.29 -0.85 18.97
N SER A 72 26.62 -1.70 18.01
CA SER A 72 27.02 -3.10 18.22
C SER A 72 28.33 -3.21 18.98
N GLN A 73 29.32 -2.37 18.66
CA GLN A 73 30.59 -2.28 19.40
C GLN A 73 30.35 -1.86 20.86
N ASP A 74 29.48 -0.88 21.10
CA ASP A 74 29.11 -0.47 22.46
C ASP A 74 28.44 -1.61 23.25
N ARG A 75 27.55 -2.38 22.60
CA ARG A 75 26.93 -3.58 23.22
C ARG A 75 27.98 -4.64 23.57
N SER A 76 28.95 -4.88 22.69
CA SER A 76 30.07 -5.80 22.96
C SER A 76 30.94 -5.32 24.12
N ARG A 77 31.28 -4.02 24.15
CA ARG A 77 32.01 -3.41 25.27
C ARG A 77 31.24 -3.55 26.57
N LEU A 78 29.93 -3.32 26.56
CA LEU A 78 29.08 -3.50 27.73
C LEU A 78 29.17 -4.94 28.27
N ALA A 79 29.07 -5.94 27.39
CA ALA A 79 29.19 -7.34 27.79
C ALA A 79 30.57 -7.66 28.41
N GLN A 80 31.65 -7.12 27.84
CA GLN A 80 33.00 -7.28 28.39
C GLN A 80 33.13 -6.62 29.78
N LEU A 81 32.58 -5.43 29.98
CA LEU A 81 32.60 -4.76 31.29
C LEU A 81 31.82 -5.54 32.34
N GLN A 82 30.66 -6.10 31.96
CA GLN A 82 29.85 -6.95 32.85
C GLN A 82 30.63 -8.21 33.24
N GLN A 83 31.24 -8.90 32.28
CA GLN A 83 32.07 -10.07 32.57
C GLN A 83 33.24 -9.72 33.51
N ARG A 84 33.90 -8.57 33.29
CA ARG A 84 34.98 -8.12 34.18
C ARG A 84 34.50 -7.88 35.61
N LEU A 85 33.29 -7.34 35.79
CA LEU A 85 32.68 -7.13 37.09
C LEU A 85 32.37 -8.47 37.78
N ASP A 86 31.83 -9.43 37.03
CA ASP A 86 31.48 -10.76 37.55
C ASP A 86 32.73 -11.56 37.96
N THR A 87 33.86 -11.37 37.29
CA THR A 87 35.13 -12.04 37.59
C THR A 87 36.03 -11.28 38.57
N LEU A 88 35.55 -10.18 39.14
CA LEU A 88 36.38 -9.32 40.00
C LEU A 88 36.79 -10.08 41.28
N PRO A 89 38.10 -10.16 41.62
CA PRO A 89 38.57 -10.82 42.82
C PRO A 89 37.98 -10.20 44.10
N ALA A 90 37.64 -11.03 45.09
CA ALA A 90 37.03 -10.57 46.36
C ALA A 90 37.97 -9.68 47.21
N ASP A 91 39.27 -9.72 46.97
CA ASP A 91 40.30 -8.89 47.58
C ASP A 91 40.56 -7.57 46.80
N SER A 92 39.80 -7.31 45.73
CA SER A 92 39.90 -6.06 44.98
C SER A 92 39.42 -4.86 45.82
N PRO A 93 40.03 -3.66 45.65
CA PRO A 93 39.52 -2.43 46.26
C PRO A 93 38.05 -2.18 45.89
N GLU A 94 37.22 -1.85 46.88
CA GLU A 94 35.79 -1.55 46.66
C GLU A 94 35.57 -0.46 45.60
N THR A 95 36.46 0.55 45.59
CA THR A 95 36.46 1.65 44.62
C THR A 95 36.55 1.18 43.16
N ASN A 96 37.19 0.05 42.88
CA ASN A 96 37.30 -0.50 41.53
C ASN A 96 35.96 -1.08 41.05
N GLY A 97 35.24 -1.77 41.94
CA GLY A 97 33.90 -2.32 41.67
C GLY A 97 32.88 -1.21 41.44
N GLU A 98 32.88 -0.18 42.30
CA GLU A 98 32.00 0.98 42.16
C GLU A 98 32.24 1.74 40.84
N THR A 99 33.51 1.96 40.48
CA THR A 99 33.88 2.63 39.22
C THR A 99 33.40 1.83 38.00
N LEU A 100 33.60 0.50 38.01
CA LEU A 100 33.17 -0.38 36.92
C LEU A 100 31.64 -0.44 36.80
N GLN A 101 30.93 -0.51 37.92
CA GLN A 101 29.47 -0.46 37.95
C GLN A 101 28.92 0.87 37.44
N ALA A 102 29.57 1.99 37.77
CA ALA A 102 29.23 3.30 37.24
C ALA A 102 29.42 3.38 35.72
N GLU A 103 30.52 2.84 35.18
CA GLU A 103 30.78 2.76 33.74
C GLU A 103 29.72 1.91 33.02
N ILE A 104 29.40 0.71 33.55
CA ILE A 104 28.35 -0.18 33.03
C ILE A 104 27.01 0.56 32.97
N ASN A 105 26.63 1.25 34.04
CA ASN A 105 25.37 1.98 34.11
C ASN A 105 25.34 3.17 33.13
N ALA A 106 26.45 3.87 32.96
CA ALA A 106 26.56 4.94 31.99
C ALA A 106 26.43 4.42 30.55
N LEU A 107 27.14 3.33 30.21
CA LEU A 107 27.13 2.73 28.88
C LEU A 107 25.75 2.15 28.53
N LYS A 108 25.08 1.45 29.47
CA LYS A 108 23.69 0.98 29.29
C LYS A 108 22.75 2.11 28.89
N ARG A 109 22.78 3.23 29.62
CA ARG A 109 21.94 4.41 29.30
C ARG A 109 22.28 5.00 27.95
N SER A 110 23.56 5.05 27.59
CA SER A 110 24.01 5.53 26.28
C SER A 110 23.49 4.66 25.14
N ILE A 111 23.59 3.34 25.27
CA ILE A 111 23.09 2.36 24.29
C ILE A 111 21.58 2.52 24.10
N THR A 112 20.80 2.57 25.20
CA THR A 112 19.34 2.74 25.10
C THR A 112 18.97 4.02 24.38
N ARG A 113 19.53 5.17 24.79
CA ARG A 113 19.25 6.47 24.16
C ARG A 113 19.65 6.49 22.68
N THR A 114 20.81 5.94 22.35
CA THR A 114 21.30 5.90 20.97
C THR A 114 20.43 4.99 20.11
N SER A 115 20.03 3.82 20.63
CA SER A 115 19.14 2.90 19.94
C SER A 115 17.78 3.52 19.65
N GLU A 116 17.18 4.20 20.64
CA GLU A 116 15.89 4.89 20.47
C GLU A 116 15.99 6.03 19.45
N ARG A 117 17.05 6.84 19.54
CA ARG A 117 17.31 7.92 18.59
C ARG A 117 17.48 7.39 17.18
N LEU A 118 18.29 6.35 16.98
CA LEU A 118 18.51 5.77 15.65
C LEU A 118 17.23 5.19 15.07
N ARG A 119 16.40 4.51 15.88
CA ARG A 119 15.10 4.00 15.45
C ARG A 119 14.16 5.14 15.03
N SER A 120 14.04 6.16 15.87
CA SER A 120 13.18 7.32 15.60
C SER A 120 13.62 8.08 14.34
N GLU A 121 14.93 8.27 14.17
CA GLU A 121 15.49 8.94 13.00
C GLU A 121 15.26 8.12 11.72
N LEU A 122 15.44 6.79 11.77
CA LEU A 122 15.17 5.92 10.62
C LEU A 122 13.69 5.93 10.25
N GLU A 123 12.80 5.84 11.23
CA GLU A 123 11.34 5.89 11.03
C GLU A 123 10.92 7.22 10.42
N SER A 124 11.39 8.33 10.98
CA SER A 124 11.09 9.69 10.51
C SER A 124 11.54 9.88 9.06
N ARG A 125 12.79 9.52 8.76
CA ARG A 125 13.33 9.65 7.41
C ARG A 125 12.64 8.72 6.42
N SER A 126 12.38 7.47 6.80
CA SER A 126 11.63 6.55 5.94
C SER A 126 10.22 7.07 5.66
N SER A 127 9.55 7.62 6.66
CA SER A 127 8.19 8.19 6.52
C SER A 127 8.20 9.41 5.59
N GLU A 128 9.21 10.27 5.70
CA GLU A 128 9.33 11.47 4.86
C GLU A 128 9.49 11.09 3.37
N GLU A 129 10.27 10.06 3.06
CA GLU A 129 10.41 9.56 1.69
C GLU A 129 9.11 8.96 1.14
N VAL A 130 8.35 8.26 1.98
CA VAL A 130 7.01 7.76 1.61
C VAL A 130 6.04 8.91 1.37
N GLU A 131 6.02 9.92 2.25
CA GLU A 131 5.17 11.10 2.13
C GLU A 131 5.45 11.86 0.83
N ARG A 132 6.72 12.00 0.44
CA ARG A 132 7.11 12.61 -0.83
C ARG A 132 6.70 11.79 -2.06
N ALA A 133 6.67 10.47 -1.97
CA ALA A 133 6.27 9.60 -3.07
C ALA A 133 4.74 9.54 -3.27
N TRP A 134 3.97 9.77 -2.20
CA TRP A 134 2.51 9.62 -2.20
C TRP A 134 1.77 10.40 -3.31
N PRO A 135 2.08 11.68 -3.58
CA PRO A 135 1.41 12.42 -4.65
C PRO A 135 1.65 11.83 -6.04
N GLN A 136 2.89 11.44 -6.34
CA GLN A 136 3.29 10.88 -7.64
C GLN A 136 2.61 9.52 -7.89
N ILE A 137 2.48 8.71 -6.83
CA ILE A 137 1.78 7.43 -6.90
C ILE A 137 0.30 7.61 -7.18
N ASN A 138 -0.36 8.54 -6.48
CA ASN A 138 -1.78 8.82 -6.73
C ASN A 138 -2.01 9.37 -8.13
N GLU A 139 -1.14 10.26 -8.61
CA GLU A 139 -1.21 10.81 -9.96
C GLU A 139 -1.10 9.69 -11.00
N ALA A 140 -0.14 8.78 -10.87
CA ALA A 140 0.00 7.64 -11.77
C ALA A 140 -1.24 6.71 -11.77
N VAL A 141 -1.85 6.48 -10.60
CA VAL A 141 -3.11 5.73 -10.49
C VAL A 141 -4.24 6.45 -11.23
N ILE A 142 -4.39 7.76 -11.04
CA ILE A 142 -5.43 8.58 -11.66
C ILE A 142 -5.25 8.60 -13.18
N ASP A 143 -4.04 8.82 -13.68
CA ASP A 143 -3.74 8.86 -15.10
C ASP A 143 -4.03 7.51 -15.75
N TYR A 144 -3.61 6.42 -15.11
CA TYR A 144 -3.93 5.07 -15.56
C TYR A 144 -5.44 4.80 -15.56
N ALA A 145 -6.16 5.23 -14.51
CA ALA A 145 -7.62 5.10 -14.43
C ALA A 145 -8.30 5.79 -15.61
N ASN A 146 -7.92 7.05 -15.88
CA ASN A 146 -8.51 7.87 -16.92
C ASN A 146 -8.26 7.30 -18.32
N GLU A 147 -7.01 6.94 -18.63
CA GLU A 147 -6.64 6.39 -19.93
C GLU A 147 -7.32 5.05 -20.24
N GLN A 148 -7.47 4.21 -19.22
CA GLN A 148 -8.12 2.92 -19.36
C GLN A 148 -9.64 3.01 -19.20
N GLY A 149 -10.20 4.18 -18.89
CA GLY A 149 -11.65 4.39 -18.73
C GLY A 149 -12.22 3.64 -17.53
N PHE A 150 -11.51 3.61 -16.40
CA PHE A 150 -12.06 3.13 -15.13
C PHE A 150 -13.01 4.17 -14.53
N ASP A 151 -14.14 3.70 -14.01
CA ASP A 151 -15.11 4.54 -13.29
C ASP A 151 -14.73 4.68 -11.80
N LEU A 152 -14.02 3.68 -11.27
CA LEU A 152 -13.62 3.61 -9.87
C LEU A 152 -12.36 2.77 -9.71
N ILE A 153 -11.40 3.27 -8.92
CA ILE A 153 -10.31 2.45 -8.37
C ILE A 153 -10.48 2.38 -6.86
N LEU A 154 -10.37 1.17 -6.31
CA LEU A 154 -10.43 0.91 -4.89
C LEU A 154 -9.00 0.72 -4.34
N PRO A 155 -8.45 1.73 -3.64
CA PRO A 155 -7.21 1.57 -2.90
C PRO A 155 -7.47 0.94 -1.52
N GLY A 156 -6.64 -0.02 -1.12
CA GLY A 156 -6.57 -0.48 0.27
C GLY A 156 -7.01 -1.93 0.50
N PRO A 157 -7.11 -2.38 1.77
CA PRO A 157 -7.36 -3.79 2.02
C PRO A 157 -8.80 -4.15 1.61
N VAL A 158 -8.91 -4.99 0.59
CA VAL A 158 -10.15 -5.65 0.19
C VAL A 158 -10.06 -7.12 0.57
N VAL A 159 -11.19 -7.74 0.96
CA VAL A 159 -11.21 -9.16 1.34
C VAL A 159 -10.82 -10.06 0.15
N PHE A 160 -11.20 -9.64 -1.07
CA PHE A 160 -10.88 -10.33 -2.30
C PHE A 160 -10.94 -9.36 -3.49
N ALA A 161 -9.90 -9.36 -4.30
CA ALA A 161 -9.89 -8.81 -5.65
C ALA A 161 -9.47 -9.92 -6.61
N ASN A 162 -10.12 -10.02 -7.76
CA ASN A 162 -9.67 -10.92 -8.81
C ASN A 162 -8.52 -10.26 -9.57
N ASP A 163 -7.52 -11.02 -10.00
CA ASP A 163 -6.38 -10.53 -10.80
C ASP A 163 -6.81 -9.72 -12.05
N ARG A 164 -8.00 -10.00 -12.61
CA ARG A 164 -8.55 -9.24 -13.74
C ARG A 164 -8.86 -7.77 -13.42
N VAL A 165 -9.15 -7.44 -12.16
CA VAL A 165 -9.45 -6.07 -11.73
C VAL A 165 -8.27 -5.43 -11.02
N ASP A 166 -7.27 -6.21 -10.62
CA ASP A 166 -6.03 -5.69 -10.06
C ASP A 166 -5.20 -5.02 -11.16
N VAL A 167 -4.93 -3.73 -10.96
CA VAL A 167 -4.15 -2.92 -11.89
C VAL A 167 -2.80 -2.48 -11.31
N THR A 168 -2.41 -3.05 -10.18
CA THR A 168 -1.21 -2.65 -9.42
C THR A 168 0.05 -2.76 -10.27
N GLU A 169 0.22 -3.85 -11.03
CA GLU A 169 1.43 -4.06 -11.84
C GLU A 169 1.54 -3.02 -12.96
N GLN A 170 0.43 -2.74 -13.64
CA GLN A 170 0.40 -1.80 -14.75
C GLN A 170 0.67 -0.37 -14.29
N VAL A 171 0.15 0.01 -13.12
CA VAL A 171 0.46 1.31 -12.50
C VAL A 171 1.93 1.36 -12.07
N LEU A 172 2.47 0.25 -11.54
CA LEU A 172 3.87 0.18 -11.14
C LEU A 172 4.83 0.32 -12.32
N GLU A 173 4.55 -0.33 -13.45
CA GLU A 173 5.31 -0.18 -14.70
C GLU A 173 5.33 1.28 -15.16
N ARG A 174 4.18 1.97 -15.12
CA ARG A 174 4.10 3.40 -15.41
C ARG A 174 4.96 4.23 -14.45
N LEU A 175 4.89 3.98 -13.15
CA LEU A 175 5.71 4.70 -12.16
C LEU A 175 7.21 4.53 -12.41
N GLN A 176 7.63 3.35 -12.89
CA GLN A 176 9.02 3.09 -13.27
C GLN A 176 9.42 3.88 -14.52
N ALA A 177 8.58 3.87 -15.56
CA ALA A 177 8.85 4.61 -16.79
C ALA A 177 8.97 6.13 -16.54
N THR A 178 8.05 6.72 -15.77
CA THR A 178 8.10 8.16 -15.44
C THR A 178 9.35 8.52 -14.63
N ALA A 179 9.80 7.63 -13.74
CA ALA A 179 11.01 7.86 -12.95
C ALA A 179 12.29 7.80 -13.80
N GLU A 180 12.33 6.94 -14.82
CA GLU A 180 13.44 6.85 -15.78
C GLU A 180 13.52 8.11 -16.64
N ASP A 181 12.38 8.59 -17.16
CA ASP A 181 12.31 9.83 -17.96
C ASP A 181 12.75 11.07 -17.14
N SER A 182 12.41 11.10 -15.86
CA SER A 182 12.80 12.19 -14.94
C SER A 182 14.30 12.21 -14.61
N GLN A 183 15.01 11.11 -14.88
CA GLN A 183 16.45 10.95 -14.64
C GLN A 183 17.29 11.15 -15.89
N GLN A 184 16.67 11.34 -17.06
CA GLN A 184 17.37 11.67 -18.31
C GLN A 184 17.59 13.20 -18.41
N PRO A 185 18.83 13.65 -18.67
CA PRO A 185 19.23 15.06 -18.64
C PRO A 185 18.70 15.89 -19.82
#